data_AF-H9VXB8-F1
#
_entry.id   AF-H9VXB8-F1
#
_cell.length_a   1.000
_cell.length_b   1.000
_cell.length_c   1.000
_cell.angle_alpha   90.00
_cell.angle_beta   90.00
_cell.angle_gamma   90.00
#
_symmetry.space_group_name_H-M   'P 1'
#
loop_
_entity.id
_entity.type
_entity.pdbx_description
1 polymer ?
#
loop_
_entity_poly.entity_id
_entity_poly.type
_entity_poly.pdbx_seq_one_letter_code
_entity_poly.pdbx_strand_id
1 'polypeptide(L)' 'CTRFKAEFPIFDKVDVNGPNTAPVYKFLKSSKGTGLFGDGVKWNFEKFLIDRDGKVVERYLPTTSP' A
#
# COMPACT_ATOMS: atom_id res chain seq x y z
N CYS A 1 26.76 6.73 -6.68
CA CYS A 1 25.60 7.64 -6.78
C CYS A 1 24.54 7.20 -5.77
N THR A 2 24.57 7.72 -4.54
CA THR A 2 23.62 7.38 -3.45
C THR A 2 22.81 8.61 -3.11
N ARG A 3 22.02 9.11 -4.06
CA ARG A 3 21.40 10.44 -3.90
C ARG A 3 20.25 10.46 -2.89
N PHE A 4 19.66 9.30 -2.59
CA PHE A 4 18.63 9.14 -1.56
C PHE A 4 18.81 7.76 -0.91
N LYS A 5 19.33 7.72 0.33
CA LYS A 5 19.31 6.50 1.15
C LYS A 5 17.97 6.49 1.88
N ALA A 6 17.14 5.48 1.64
CA ALA A 6 15.99 5.23 2.49
C ALA A 6 16.50 4.75 3.86
N GLU A 7 15.93 5.28 4.94
CA GLU A 7 16.18 4.82 6.31
C GLU A 7 15.31 3.60 6.68
N PHE A 8 14.48 3.16 5.74
CA PHE A 8 13.55 2.04 5.85
C PHE A 8 13.88 0.95 4.81
N PRO A 9 13.52 -0.32 5.07
CA PRO A 9 13.75 -1.40 4.13
C PRO A 9 12.99 -1.18 2.83
N ILE A 10 13.67 -1.45 1.70
CA ILE A 10 13.06 -1.56 0.38
C ILE A 10 13.03 -3.03 0.02
N PHE A 11 11.86 -3.53 -0.32
CA PHE A 11 11.64 -4.94 -0.68
C PHE A 11 11.74 -5.15 -2.19
N ASP A 12 11.78 -6.42 -2.60
CA ASP A 12 11.75 -6.80 -4.01
C ASP A 12 10.49 -6.29 -4.71
N LYS A 13 10.61 -6.07 -6.02
CA LYS A 13 9.49 -5.64 -6.84
C LYS A 13 8.42 -6.72 -6.92
N VAL A 14 7.18 -6.36 -6.60
CA VAL A 14 6.00 -7.22 -6.70
C VAL A 14 4.83 -6.51 -7.38
N ASP A 15 3.86 -7.29 -7.88
CA ASP A 15 2.61 -6.75 -8.41
C ASP A 15 1.63 -6.44 -7.27
N VAL A 16 1.06 -5.24 -7.28
CA VAL A 16 0.09 -4.77 -6.27
C VAL A 16 -1.37 -4.89 -6.73
N ASN A 17 -1.58 -5.09 -8.03
CA ASN A 17 -2.87 -5.24 -8.69
C ASN A 17 -2.83 -6.38 -9.72
N GLY A 18 -4.01 -6.84 -10.16
CA GLY A 18 -4.13 -7.89 -11.16
C GLY A 18 -4.02 -9.32 -10.60
N PRO A 19 -3.96 -10.34 -11.49
CA PRO A 19 -4.03 -11.75 -11.10
C PRO A 19 -2.83 -12.19 -10.23
N ASN A 20 -1.66 -11.57 -10.43
CA ASN A 20 -0.41 -11.87 -9.72
C ASN A 20 -0.21 -11.02 -8.46
N THR A 21 -1.26 -10.34 -7.96
CA THR A 21 -1.15 -9.48 -6.77
C THR A 21 -0.52 -10.26 -5.61
N ALA A 22 0.54 -9.71 -4.99
CA ALA A 22 1.15 -10.31 -3.83
C ALA A 22 0.16 -10.47 -2.66
N PRO A 23 0.23 -11.55 -1.85
CA PRO A 23 -0.75 -11.83 -0.79
C PRO A 23 -0.95 -10.67 0.20
N VAL A 24 0.13 -9.96 0.56
CA VAL A 24 0.06 -8.79 1.45
C VAL A 24 -0.81 -7.68 0.87
N TYR A 25 -0.72 -7.40 -0.43
CA TYR A 25 -1.56 -6.38 -1.07
C TYR A 25 -3.00 -6.86 -1.27
N LYS A 26 -3.27 -8.16 -1.37
CA LYS A 26 -4.65 -8.68 -1.32
C LYS A 26 -5.30 -8.36 0.03
N PHE A 27 -4.57 -8.59 1.12
CA PHE A 27 -5.02 -8.26 2.48
C PHE A 27 -5.21 -6.75 2.69
N LEU A 28 -4.23 -5.94 2.30
CA LEU A 28 -4.28 -4.48 2.50
C LEU A 28 -5.43 -3.82 1.72
N LYS A 29 -5.72 -4.32 0.51
CA LYS A 29 -6.83 -3.79 -0.31
C LYS A 29 -8.20 -4.16 0.24
N SER A 30 -8.35 -5.36 0.80
CA SER A 30 -9.64 -5.85 1.30
C SER A 30 -10.07 -5.23 2.63
N SER A 31 -9.13 -4.70 3.42
CA SER A 31 -9.41 -4.20 4.78
C SER A 31 -10.11 -2.84 4.83
N LYS A 32 -9.83 -1.95 3.87
CA LYS A 32 -10.39 -0.58 3.79
C LYS A 32 -10.65 -0.26 2.31
N GLY A 33 -11.84 -0.62 1.83
CA GLY A 33 -12.25 -0.33 0.46
C GLY A 33 -12.35 1.17 0.23
N THR A 34 -11.75 1.67 -0.85
CA THR A 34 -11.89 3.05 -1.31
C THR A 34 -13.25 3.27 -2.00
N GLY A 35 -14.34 3.13 -1.26
CA GLY A 35 -15.70 3.44 -1.71
C GLY A 35 -16.11 2.81 -3.06
N LEU A 36 -16.99 3.52 -3.78
CA LEU A 36 -17.69 3.10 -5.02
C LEU A 36 -16.82 2.61 -6.20
N PHE A 37 -15.50 2.71 -6.13
CA PHE A 37 -14.59 2.40 -7.23
C PHE A 37 -13.61 1.27 -6.89
N GLY A 38 -14.07 0.17 -6.32
CA GLY A 38 -13.24 -1.02 -6.10
C GLY A 38 -12.07 -0.83 -5.12
N ASP A 39 -11.39 -1.92 -4.82
CA ASP A 39 -10.37 -2.02 -3.78
C ASP A 39 -8.93 -1.84 -4.27
N GLY A 40 -8.73 -1.77 -5.59
CA GLY A 40 -7.42 -1.61 -6.26
C GLY A 40 -6.58 -0.43 -5.76
N VAL A 41 -5.25 -0.61 -5.75
CA VAL A 41 -4.29 0.49 -5.54
C VAL A 41 -4.37 1.43 -6.74
N LYS A 42 -4.59 2.73 -6.52
CA LYS A 42 -4.92 3.69 -7.58
C LYS A 42 -3.69 4.21 -8.30
N TRP A 43 -2.61 4.48 -7.58
CA TRP A 43 -1.36 4.99 -8.14
C TRP A 43 -0.17 4.74 -7.22
N ASN A 44 1.01 5.10 -7.69
CA ASN A 44 2.23 5.10 -6.88
C ASN A 44 2.07 6.01 -5.65
N PHE A 45 2.69 5.63 -4.53
CA PHE A 45 2.66 6.32 -3.23
C PHE A 45 1.32 6.28 -2.47
N GLU A 46 0.49 5.27 -2.72
CA GLU A 46 -0.60 4.93 -1.82
C GLU A 46 -0.09 4.33 -0.50
N LYS A 47 -0.75 4.63 0.61
CA LYS A 47 -0.21 4.40 1.96
C LYS A 47 -1.24 3.66 2.81
N PHE A 48 -0.76 2.70 3.60
CA PHE A 48 -1.57 1.94 4.54
C PHE A 48 -0.99 2.11 5.93
N LEU A 49 -1.83 2.41 6.92
CA LEU A 49 -1.45 2.46 8.33
C LEU A 49 -1.90 1.17 9.01
N ILE A 50 -0.95 0.46 9.61
CA ILE A 50 -1.18 -0.81 10.29
C ILE A 50 -0.84 -0.62 11.78
N ASP A 51 -1.71 -1.10 12.67
CA ASP A 51 -1.46 -1.07 14.11
C ASP A 51 -0.53 -2.21 14.58
N ARG A 52 -0.24 -2.24 15.88
CA ARG A 52 0.62 -3.25 16.50
C ARG A 52 0.02 -4.66 16.49
N ASP A 53 -1.29 -4.78 16.32
CA ASP A 53 -2.01 -6.05 16.23
C ASP A 53 -2.12 -6.56 14.79
N GLY A 54 -1.53 -5.83 13.83
CA GLY A 54 -1.53 -6.18 12.40
C GLY A 54 -2.80 -5.78 11.66
N LYS A 55 -3.66 -4.94 12.24
CA LYS A 55 -4.91 -4.48 11.60
C LYS A 55 -4.67 -3.19 10.83
N VAL A 56 -5.28 -3.09 9.65
CA VAL A 56 -5.23 -1.88 8.84
C VAL A 56 -6.19 -0.85 9.44
N VAL A 57 -5.60 0.20 10.02
CA VAL A 57 -6.32 1.29 10.68
C VAL A 57 -6.86 2.26 9.65
N GLU A 58 -6.00 2.68 8.70
CA GLU A 58 -6.31 3.74 7.74
C GLU A 58 -5.63 3.52 6.39
N ARG A 59 -6.20 4.10 5.33
CA ARG A 59 -5.69 4.06 3.96
C ARG A 59 -5.68 5.47 3.39
N TYR A 60 -4.50 5.95 2.96
CA TYR A 60 -4.33 7.30 2.43
C TYR A 60 -4.04 7.29 0.94
N LEU A 61 -4.68 8.20 0.22
CA LEU A 61 -4.48 8.37 -1.21
C LEU A 61 -3.06 8.89 -1.51
N PRO A 62 -2.57 8.69 -2.75
CA PRO A 62 -1.29 9.22 -3.20
C PRO A 62 -1.08 10.71 -2.91
N THR A 63 -2.15 11.50 -3.08
CA THR A 63 -2.16 12.96 -2.91
C THR A 63 -2.29 13.42 -1.46
N THR A 64 -2.51 12.52 -0.51
CA THR A 64 -2.53 12.86 0.91
C THR A 64 -1.12 13.19 1.38
N SER A 65 -0.93 14.41 1.90
CA SER A 65 0.31 14.85 2.52
C SER A 65 0.65 13.99 3.74
N PRO A 66 1.94 13.67 3.95
CA PRO A 66 2.40 13.02 5.18
C PRO A 66 2.12 13.84 6.44
#